data_AF-A0A6M2AAF3-F1
#
_entry.id   AF-A0A6M2AAF3-F1
#
_cell.length_a   1.000
_cell.length_b   1.000
_cell.length_c   1.000
_cell.angle_alpha   90.00
_cell.angle_beta   90.00
_cell.angle_gamma   90.00
#
_symmetry.space_group_name_H-M   'P 1'
#
loop_
_entity.id
_entity.type
_entity.pdbx_description
1 polymer ?
#
loop_
_entity_poly.entity_id
_entity_poly.type
_entity_poly.pdbx_seq_one_letter_code
_entity_poly.pdbx_strand_id
1 'polypeptide(L)'
;MTAAYELKLKETVEQAMKKIDAGKENDICRYLPSPEGGYLHHFTYGKMKKTNPQECISLIEECILKNSSPRQLDPKPRASRKSKQSDMNLPNEMFGQILILAQEAQDETLLTKLLGSKPLAEIKRELIRSIRAGQINAPLWESYKHIVSK
;
A
#
# COMPACT_ATOMS: atom_id res chain seq x y z
N MET A 1 -7.76 -29.40 -23.13
CA MET A 1 -9.01 -29.01 -22.46
C MET A 1 -9.98 -28.58 -23.52
N THR A 2 -11.19 -29.14 -23.51
CA THR A 2 -12.09 -29.22 -24.67
C THR A 2 -12.79 -27.89 -24.95
N ALA A 3 -12.75 -27.43 -26.20
CA ALA A 3 -13.36 -26.19 -26.69
C ALA A 3 -14.84 -26.00 -26.29
N ALA A 4 -15.55 -27.10 -26.04
CA ALA A 4 -16.92 -27.10 -25.52
C ALA A 4 -17.06 -26.38 -24.16
N TYR A 5 -16.06 -26.47 -23.27
CA TYR A 5 -16.13 -25.82 -21.96
C TYR A 5 -15.90 -24.30 -22.03
N GLU A 6 -15.04 -23.86 -22.96
CA GLU A 6 -14.83 -22.43 -23.18
C GLU A 6 -16.09 -21.76 -23.72
N LEU A 7 -16.84 -22.46 -24.58
CA LEU A 7 -18.14 -22.00 -25.08
C LEU A 7 -19.15 -21.88 -23.93
N LYS A 8 -19.29 -22.94 -23.13
CA LYS A 8 -20.22 -22.96 -21.98
C LYS A 8 -19.91 -21.86 -20.96
N LEU A 9 -18.62 -21.62 -20.68
CA LEU A 9 -18.19 -20.54 -19.80
C LEU A 9 -18.65 -19.18 -20.34
N LYS A 10 -18.42 -18.90 -21.63
CA LYS A 10 -18.84 -17.64 -22.26
C LYS A 10 -20.35 -17.44 -22.21
N GLU A 11 -21.12 -18.48 -22.53
CA GLU A 11 -22.58 -18.43 -22.46
C GLU A 11 -23.08 -18.14 -21.03
N THR A 12 -22.49 -18.81 -20.04
CA THR A 12 -22.85 -18.60 -18.62
C THR A 12 -22.52 -17.18 -18.17
N VAL A 13 -21.37 -16.65 -18.59
CA VAL A 13 -20.94 -15.28 -18.30
C VAL A 13 -21.88 -14.26 -18.95
N GLU A 14 -22.27 -14.46 -20.21
CA GLU A 14 -23.21 -13.58 -20.90
C GLU A 14 -24.61 -13.58 -20.25
N GLN A 15 -25.11 -14.75 -19.84
CA GLN A 15 -26.37 -14.86 -19.11
C GLN A 15 -26.30 -14.15 -17.75
N ALA A 16 -25.19 -14.32 -17.03
CA ALA A 16 -24.97 -13.64 -15.77
C ALA A 16 -24.92 -12.12 -15.96
N MET A 17 -24.19 -11.62 -16.96
CA MET A 17 -24.11 -10.19 -17.30
C MET A 17 -25.49 -9.60 -17.60
N LYS A 18 -26.31 -10.28 -18.41
CA LYS A 18 -27.67 -9.83 -18.73
C LYS A 18 -28.56 -9.77 -17.50
N LYS A 19 -28.40 -10.70 -16.56
CA LYS A 19 -29.22 -10.75 -15.34
C LYS A 19 -28.89 -9.61 -14.36
N ILE A 20 -27.62 -9.22 -14.26
CA ILE A 20 -27.17 -8.15 -13.35
C ILE A 20 -27.04 -6.78 -14.03
N ASP A 21 -27.45 -6.67 -15.30
CA ASP A 21 -27.27 -5.47 -16.14
C ASP A 21 -25.83 -4.91 -16.09
N ALA A 22 -24.84 -5.81 -16.20
CA ALA A 22 -23.43 -5.43 -16.14
C ALA A 22 -22.94 -4.89 -17.49
N GLY A 23 -22.31 -3.71 -17.46
CA GLY A 23 -21.65 -3.13 -18.63
C GLY A 23 -20.30 -3.77 -18.96
N LYS A 24 -19.61 -4.35 -17.96
CA LYS A 24 -18.33 -5.04 -18.14
C LYS A 24 -18.36 -6.41 -17.46
N GLU A 25 -17.65 -7.38 -18.04
CA GLU A 25 -17.50 -8.72 -17.44
C GLU A 25 -16.96 -8.65 -16.00
N ASN A 26 -16.08 -7.68 -15.72
CA ASN A 26 -15.50 -7.48 -14.38
C ASN A 26 -16.54 -7.13 -13.31
N ASP A 27 -17.72 -6.66 -13.67
CA ASP A 27 -18.76 -6.30 -12.70
C ASP A 27 -19.40 -7.54 -12.06
N ILE A 28 -19.36 -8.70 -12.75
CA ILE A 28 -19.74 -10.02 -12.18
C ILE A 28 -18.99 -10.28 -10.89
N CYS A 29 -17.72 -9.87 -10.81
CA CYS A 29 -16.85 -10.11 -9.67
C CYS A 29 -17.42 -9.54 -8.35
N ARG A 30 -18.26 -8.50 -8.41
CA ARG A 30 -18.92 -7.88 -7.24
C ARG A 30 -19.99 -8.77 -6.60
N TYR A 31 -20.44 -9.79 -7.33
CA TYR A 31 -21.48 -10.74 -6.91
C TYR A 31 -20.90 -12.10 -6.53
N LEU A 32 -19.59 -12.31 -6.73
CA LEU A 32 -18.91 -13.56 -6.41
C LEU A 32 -18.16 -13.42 -5.08
N PRO A 33 -18.36 -14.34 -4.12
CA PRO A 33 -17.66 -14.29 -2.85
C PRO A 33 -16.18 -14.63 -3.00
N SER A 34 -15.33 -13.93 -2.25
CA SER A 34 -13.91 -14.26 -2.09
C SER A 34 -13.69 -15.10 -0.83
N PRO A 35 -12.77 -16.09 -0.83
CA PRO A 35 -12.44 -16.87 0.37
C PRO A 35 -11.97 -16.02 1.55
N GLU A 36 -11.33 -14.88 1.26
CA GLU A 36 -10.78 -13.98 2.28
C GLU A 36 -11.78 -12.91 2.77
N GLY A 37 -13.05 -13.00 2.35
CA GLY A 37 -14.11 -12.03 2.60
C GLY A 37 -14.25 -10.97 1.50
N GLY A 38 -15.46 -10.43 1.37
CA GLY A 38 -15.85 -9.47 0.34
C GLY A 38 -16.05 -10.08 -1.05
N TYR A 39 -16.00 -9.23 -2.08
CA TYR A 39 -16.16 -9.65 -3.47
C TYR A 39 -14.86 -10.15 -4.10
N LEU A 40 -14.98 -11.02 -5.11
CA LEU A 40 -13.85 -11.62 -5.81
C LEU A 40 -13.05 -10.57 -6.58
N HIS A 41 -11.72 -10.57 -6.49
CA HIS A 41 -10.93 -9.64 -7.29
C HIS A 41 -10.89 -10.08 -8.76
N HIS A 42 -10.98 -9.13 -9.71
CA HIS A 42 -10.99 -9.42 -11.15
C HIS A 42 -9.78 -10.24 -11.63
N PHE A 43 -8.62 -10.07 -10.98
CA PHE A 43 -7.42 -10.88 -11.26
C PHE A 43 -7.62 -12.35 -10.88
N THR A 44 -8.20 -12.60 -9.71
CA THR A 44 -8.52 -13.95 -9.23
C THR A 44 -9.56 -14.61 -10.12
N TYR A 45 -10.58 -13.87 -10.52
CA TYR A 45 -11.57 -14.32 -11.51
C TYR A 45 -10.91 -14.68 -12.85
N GLY A 46 -10.03 -13.81 -13.38
CA GLY A 46 -9.28 -14.08 -14.61
C GLY A 46 -8.38 -15.32 -14.53
N LYS A 47 -7.78 -15.57 -13.37
CA LYS A 47 -6.99 -16.78 -13.09
C LYS A 47 -7.91 -18.02 -13.02
N MET A 48 -9.02 -17.94 -12.28
CA MET A 48 -9.97 -19.04 -12.10
C MET A 48 -10.56 -19.52 -13.42
N LYS A 49 -10.91 -18.61 -14.34
CA LYS A 49 -11.36 -18.96 -15.70
C LYS A 49 -10.35 -19.84 -16.47
N LYS A 50 -9.06 -19.62 -16.24
CA LYS A 50 -7.98 -20.36 -16.94
C LYS A 50 -7.60 -21.65 -16.24
N THR A 51 -7.53 -21.64 -14.91
CA THR A 51 -7.11 -22.81 -14.13
C THR A 51 -8.25 -23.79 -13.89
N ASN A 52 -9.41 -23.30 -13.45
CA ASN A 52 -10.57 -24.10 -13.03
C ASN A 52 -11.89 -23.53 -13.60
N PRO A 53 -12.17 -23.70 -14.90
CA PRO A 53 -13.40 -23.15 -15.51
C PRO A 53 -14.69 -23.77 -14.95
N GLN A 54 -14.67 -25.03 -14.51
CA GLN A 54 -15.86 -25.71 -13.96
C GLN A 54 -16.34 -25.10 -12.64
N GLU A 55 -15.39 -24.78 -11.77
CA GLU A 55 -15.64 -24.13 -10.49
C GLU A 55 -16.21 -22.72 -10.73
N CYS A 56 -15.67 -22.00 -11.71
CA CYS A 56 -16.17 -20.69 -12.10
C CYS A 56 -17.62 -20.71 -12.59
N ILE A 57 -17.98 -21.68 -13.44
CA ILE A 57 -19.36 -21.85 -13.93
C ILE A 57 -20.30 -22.12 -12.77
N SER A 58 -19.94 -23.07 -11.89
CA SER A 58 -20.77 -23.45 -10.74
C SER A 58 -20.99 -22.26 -9.80
N LEU A 59 -19.95 -21.48 -9.54
CA LEU A 59 -20.02 -20.30 -8.68
C LEU A 59 -20.93 -19.20 -9.26
N ILE A 60 -20.85 -18.95 -10.57
CA ILE A 60 -21.72 -18.00 -11.26
C ILE A 60 -23.17 -18.49 -11.26
N GLU A 61 -23.39 -19.78 -11.52
CA GLU A 61 -24.72 -20.38 -11.50
C GLU A 61 -25.38 -20.24 -10.13
N GLU A 62 -24.64 -20.50 -9.05
CA GLU A 62 -25.15 -20.41 -7.67
C GLU A 62 -25.39 -18.97 -7.21
N CYS A 63 -24.42 -18.08 -7.42
CA CYS A 63 -24.47 -16.73 -6.88
C CYS A 63 -25.37 -15.79 -7.70
N ILE A 64 -25.44 -16.00 -9.02
CA ILE A 64 -26.12 -15.09 -9.95
C ILE A 64 -27.35 -15.74 -10.58
N LEU A 65 -27.22 -16.90 -11.22
CA LEU A 65 -28.32 -17.46 -12.04
C LEU A 65 -29.44 -18.09 -11.21
N LYS A 66 -29.12 -18.83 -10.14
CA LYS A 66 -30.11 -19.44 -9.24
C LYS A 66 -30.74 -18.43 -8.28
N ASN A 67 -30.01 -17.38 -7.89
CA ASN A 67 -30.52 -16.36 -6.97
C ASN A 67 -31.44 -15.37 -7.70
N SER A 68 -32.68 -15.19 -7.25
CA SER A 68 -33.66 -14.29 -7.89
C SER A 68 -33.25 -12.82 -7.80
N SER A 69 -32.54 -12.43 -6.73
CA SER A 69 -31.97 -11.09 -6.54
C SER A 69 -30.49 -11.20 -6.15
N PRO A 70 -29.56 -11.21 -7.12
CA PRO A 70 -28.13 -11.30 -6.83
C PRO A 70 -27.70 -10.09 -5.98
N ARG A 71 -27.16 -10.37 -4.79
CA ARG A 71 -26.72 -9.34 -3.85
C ARG A 71 -25.29 -8.93 -4.17
N GLN A 72 -25.08 -7.64 -4.37
CA GLN A 72 -23.74 -7.08 -4.48
C GLN A 72 -23.03 -7.21 -3.12
N LEU A 73 -21.83 -7.77 -3.13
CA LEU A 73 -21.03 -7.96 -1.92
C LEU A 73 -20.22 -6.70 -1.62
N ASP A 74 -20.19 -6.35 -0.34
CA ASP A 74 -19.38 -5.23 0.13
C ASP A 74 -17.87 -5.56 0.01
N PRO A 75 -17.01 -4.56 -0.28
CA PRO A 75 -15.57 -4.77 -0.27
C PRO A 75 -15.08 -5.22 1.11
N LYS A 76 -14.01 -6.03 1.13
CA LYS A 76 -13.33 -6.39 2.37
C LYS A 76 -12.94 -5.11 3.15
N PRO A 77 -13.29 -5.00 4.44
CA PRO A 77 -12.94 -3.83 5.23
C PRO A 77 -11.43 -3.68 5.26
N ARG A 78 -10.93 -2.46 4.97
CA ARG A 78 -9.51 -2.17 5.10
C ARG A 78 -9.14 -2.23 6.58
N ALA A 79 -7.97 -2.80 6.88
CA ALA A 79 -7.43 -2.73 8.23
C ALA A 79 -7.41 -1.27 8.69
N SER A 80 -7.77 -1.02 9.95
CA SER A 80 -7.76 0.31 10.53
C SER A 80 -6.39 0.93 10.30
N ARG A 81 -6.34 2.00 9.49
CA ARG A 81 -5.11 2.76 9.29
C ARG A 81 -4.78 3.34 10.65
N LYS A 82 -3.73 2.85 11.33
CA LYS A 82 -3.16 3.57 12.47
C LYS A 82 -2.95 4.99 11.96
N SER A 83 -3.65 5.97 12.54
CA SER A 83 -3.43 7.37 12.20
C SER A 83 -1.93 7.58 12.29
N LYS A 84 -1.30 8.11 11.24
CA LYS A 84 0.04 8.67 11.39
C LYS A 84 -0.11 9.62 12.58
N GLN A 85 0.46 9.28 13.74
CA GLN A 85 0.69 10.29 14.76
C GLN A 85 1.41 11.39 13.99
N SER A 86 0.85 12.59 14.02
CA SER A 86 1.51 13.75 13.48
C SER A 86 2.80 13.87 14.28
N ASP A 87 3.86 13.25 13.80
CA ASP A 87 5.21 13.65 14.16
C ASP A 87 5.18 15.16 13.96
N MET A 88 5.35 15.88 15.06
CA MET A 88 5.45 17.32 15.06
C MET A 88 6.51 17.66 14.02
N ASN A 89 6.10 18.01 12.80
CA ASN A 89 6.99 18.45 11.75
C ASN A 89 7.45 19.83 12.17
N LEU A 90 8.40 19.87 13.11
CA LEU A 90 9.10 21.07 13.48
C LEU A 90 9.76 21.58 12.20
N PRO A 91 9.50 22.83 11.79
CA PRO A 91 10.19 23.41 10.66
C PRO A 91 11.70 23.34 10.90
N ASN A 92 12.48 23.07 9.84
CA ASN A 92 13.93 22.91 9.94
C ASN A 92 14.63 24.11 10.61
N GLU A 93 14.05 25.31 10.49
CA GLU A 93 14.53 26.52 11.15
C GLU A 93 14.38 26.46 12.68
N MET A 94 13.27 25.93 13.19
CA MET A 94 13.06 25.71 14.62
C MET A 94 14.01 24.64 15.15
N PHE A 95 14.33 23.62 14.35
CA PHE A 95 15.31 22.60 14.73
C PHE A 95 16.69 23.22 15.00
N GLY A 96 17.13 24.15 14.15
CA GLY A 96 18.39 24.87 14.35
C GLY A 96 18.40 25.70 15.64
N GLN A 97 17.31 26.40 15.94
CA GLN A 97 17.16 27.18 17.17
C GLN A 97 17.14 26.30 18.42
N ILE A 98 16.44 25.17 18.37
CA ILE A 98 16.38 24.19 19.47
C ILE A 98 17.77 23.58 19.73
N LEU A 99 18.57 23.35 18.68
CA LEU A 99 19.94 22.85 18.84
C LEU A 99 20.85 23.85 19.55
N ILE A 100 20.76 25.14 19.19
CA ILE A 100 21.52 26.22 19.82
C ILE A 100 21.13 26.33 21.30
N LEU A 101 19.83 26.35 21.59
CA LEU A 101 19.32 26.43 22.96
C LEU A 101 19.73 25.20 23.80
N ALA A 102 19.72 24.00 23.21
CA ALA A 102 20.17 22.78 23.90
C ALA A 102 21.68 22.81 24.20
N GLN A 103 22.48 23.40 23.30
CA GLN A 103 23.92 23.58 23.50
C GLN A 103 24.23 24.63 24.57
N GLU A 104 23.48 25.74 24.60
CA GLU A 104 23.59 26.78 25.63
C GLU A 104 23.16 26.27 27.01
N ALA A 105 22.12 25.43 27.06
CA ALA A 105 21.65 24.81 28.30
C ALA A 105 22.53 23.64 28.78
N GLN A 106 23.55 23.24 28.01
CA GLN A 106 24.39 22.05 28.26
C GLN A 106 23.58 20.77 28.54
N ASP A 107 22.38 20.65 27.93
CA ASP A 107 21.53 19.47 28.14
C ASP A 107 22.00 18.33 27.23
N GLU A 108 22.90 17.50 27.76
CA GLU A 108 23.46 16.35 27.04
C GLU A 108 22.39 15.35 26.59
N THR A 109 21.24 15.28 27.27
CA THR A 109 20.17 14.34 26.94
C THR A 109 19.34 14.82 25.75
N LEU A 110 19.09 16.13 25.67
CA LEU A 110 18.47 16.74 24.50
C LEU A 110 19.43 16.74 23.31
N LEU A 111 20.71 17.04 23.54
CA LEU A 111 21.73 16.96 22.51
C LEU A 111 21.82 15.55 21.93
N THR A 112 21.89 14.50 22.76
CA THR A 112 21.92 13.11 22.26
C THR A 112 20.63 12.65 21.60
N LYS A 113 19.46 13.18 21.98
CA LYS A 113 18.18 12.85 21.34
C LYS A 113 17.94 13.63 20.03
N LEU A 114 18.34 14.90 19.98
CA LEU A 114 18.24 15.76 18.78
C LEU A 114 19.32 15.40 17.76
N LEU A 115 20.55 15.11 18.23
CA LEU A 115 21.62 14.52 17.42
C LEU A 115 21.45 13.01 17.26
N GLY A 116 20.39 12.43 17.85
CA GLY A 116 20.06 11.01 17.88
C GLY A 116 20.44 10.36 16.58
N SER A 117 21.57 9.63 16.64
CA SER A 117 22.47 9.33 15.52
C SER A 117 21.73 9.30 14.19
N LYS A 118 21.74 10.43 13.47
CA LYS A 118 21.11 10.51 12.15
C LYS A 118 21.62 9.32 11.34
N PRO A 119 20.75 8.51 10.71
CA PRO A 119 21.21 7.34 9.98
C PRO A 119 22.23 7.78 8.92
N LEU A 120 23.24 6.95 8.65
CA LEU A 120 24.33 7.26 7.71
C LEU A 120 23.81 7.79 6.35
N ALA A 121 22.66 7.28 5.90
CA ALA A 121 21.99 7.71 4.68
C ALA A 121 21.48 9.16 4.72
N GLU A 122 21.11 9.68 5.89
CA GLU A 122 20.66 11.05 6.09
C GLU A 122 21.82 12.02 6.22
N ILE A 123 22.87 11.66 6.97
CA ILE A 123 24.12 12.44 7.06
C ILE A 123 24.77 12.58 5.68
N LYS A 124 24.85 11.49 4.89
CA LYS A 124 25.35 11.54 3.51
C LYS A 124 24.52 12.50 2.65
N ARG A 125 23.19 12.49 2.78
CA ARG A 125 22.30 13.37 2.00
C ARG A 125 22.48 14.83 2.40
N GLU A 126 22.57 15.14 3.69
CA GLU A 126 22.82 16.50 4.17
C GLU A 126 24.21 17.01 3.78
N LEU A 127 25.25 16.16 3.87
CA LEU A 127 26.61 16.52 3.45
C LEU A 127 26.66 16.84 1.95
N ILE A 128 26.05 16.00 1.11
CA ILE A 128 25.96 16.25 -0.34
C ILE A 128 25.21 17.54 -0.64
N ARG A 129 24.12 17.83 0.09
CA ARG A 129 23.39 19.10 -0.05
C ARG A 129 24.24 20.29 0.35
N SER A 130 24.96 20.21 1.47
CA SER A 130 25.87 21.25 1.96
C SER A 130 26.98 21.55 0.96
N ILE A 131 27.61 20.51 0.40
CA ILE A 131 28.65 20.62 -0.64
C ILE A 131 28.10 21.28 -1.90
N ARG A 132 26.90 20.88 -2.35
CA ARG A 132 26.24 21.49 -3.53
C ARG A 132 25.87 22.97 -3.30
N ALA A 133 25.58 23.35 -2.06
CA ALA A 133 25.32 24.73 -1.66
C ALA A 133 26.60 25.54 -1.39
N GLY A 134 27.80 24.94 -1.52
CA GLY A 134 29.08 25.60 -1.26
C GLY A 134 29.36 25.87 0.22
N GLN A 135 28.59 25.27 1.14
CA GLN A 135 28.74 25.45 2.58
C GLN A 135 29.48 24.24 3.17
N ILE A 136 30.60 24.48 3.85
CA ILE A 136 31.36 23.43 4.54
C ILE A 136 30.89 23.37 5.99
N ASN A 137 30.17 22.31 6.34
CA ASN A 137 29.68 22.09 7.70
C ASN A 137 30.60 21.09 8.42
N ALA A 138 31.57 21.61 9.17
CA ALA A 138 32.56 20.84 9.92
C ALA A 138 31.95 19.83 10.93
N PRO A 139 30.92 20.16 11.74
CA PRO A 139 30.34 19.19 12.67
C PRO A 139 29.58 18.04 11.97
N LEU A 140 28.96 18.28 10.80
CA LEU A 140 28.39 17.20 9.99
C LEU A 140 29.46 16.24 9.45
N TRP A 141 30.63 16.77 9.07
CA TRP A 141 31.76 15.97 8.64
C TRP A 141 32.37 15.13 9.76
N GLU A 142 32.49 15.68 10.98
CA GLU A 142 32.98 14.94 12.13
C GLU A 142 32.02 13.79 12.52
N SER A 143 30.71 14.08 12.49
CA SER A 143 29.66 13.09 12.72
C SER A 143 29.71 11.95 11.68
N TYR A 144 29.95 12.29 10.41
CA TYR A 144 30.15 11.32 9.35
C TYR A 144 31.38 10.44 9.57
N LYS A 145 32.54 11.03 9.90
CA LYS A 145 33.78 10.30 10.18
C LYS A 145 33.61 9.34 11.36
N HIS A 146 32.98 9.80 12.44
CA HIS A 146 32.76 8.98 13.63
C HIS A 146 31.86 7.76 13.35
N ILE A 147 30.89 7.89 12.43
CA ILE A 147 29.99 6.78 12.06
C ILE A 147 30.65 5.82 11.07
N VAL A 148 31.51 6.30 10.16
CA VAL A 148 32.21 5.46 9.17
C VAL A 148 33.43 4.76 9.76
N SER A 149 34.06 5.32 10.80
CA SER A 149 35.20 4.71 11.48
C SER A 149 34.81 3.62 12.50
N LYS A 150 33.51 3.38 12.69
CA LYS A 150 32.96 2.30 13.51
C LYS A 150 32.73 1.06 12.67
#